data_AF-A0A358U9F3-F1
#
_entry.id   AF-A0A358U9F3-F1
#
_cell.length_a   1.000
_cell.length_b   1.000
_cell.length_c   1.000
_cell.angle_alpha   90.00
_cell.angle_beta   90.00
_cell.angle_gamma   90.00
#
_symmetry.space_group_name_H-M   'P 1'
#
loop_
_entity.id
_entity.type
_entity.pdbx_description
1 polymer ?
#
loop_
_entity_poly.entity_id
_entity_poly.type
_entity_poly.pdbx_seq_one_letter_code
_entity_poly.pdbx_strand_id
1 'polypeptide(L)'
;MPNILVIAVGGALGALSRYALGVWISNKWDQGFPLHTFLINITGTFLLGFLHILFIERLNVNPLWRLGIGVGFLGAFTTFSTFG
;
A
#
# COMPACT_ATOMS: atom_id res chain seq x y z
N MET A 1 -15.72 -8.10 15.36
CA MET A 1 -15.13 -8.19 14.00
C MET A 1 -14.36 -6.90 13.75
N PRO A 2 -13.08 -6.93 13.34
CA PRO A 2 -12.42 -5.73 12.83
C PRO A 2 -13.34 -5.07 11.81
N ASN A 3 -13.51 -3.75 11.88
CA ASN A 3 -14.58 -3.06 11.14
C ASN A 3 -14.30 -3.19 9.63
N ILE A 4 -14.92 -4.16 8.97
CA ILE A 4 -14.60 -4.62 7.60
C ILE A 4 -14.68 -3.46 6.62
N LEU A 5 -15.58 -2.51 6.86
CA LEU A 5 -15.72 -1.27 6.10
C LEU A 5 -14.43 -0.47 6.04
N VAL A 6 -13.68 -0.37 7.15
CA VAL A 6 -12.42 0.39 7.20
C VAL A 6 -11.35 -0.28 6.35
N ILE A 7 -11.29 -1.62 6.37
CA ILE A 7 -10.38 -2.39 5.52
C ILE A 7 -10.78 -2.25 4.05
N ALA A 8 -12.07 -2.34 3.74
CA ALA A 8 -12.60 -2.24 2.38
C ALA A 8 -12.33 -0.86 1.77
N VAL A 9 -12.60 0.22 2.51
CA VAL A 9 -12.30 1.60 2.07
C VAL A 9 -10.80 1.78 1.86
N GLY A 10 -9.98 1.37 2.83
CA GLY A 10 -8.52 1.42 2.71
C GLY A 10 -8.03 0.64 1.48
N GLY A 11 -8.50 -0.59 1.30
CA GLY A 11 -8.12 -1.47 0.19
C GLY A 11 -8.53 -0.92 -1.17
N ALA A 12 -9.74 -0.37 -1.30
CA ALA A 12 -10.18 0.28 -2.52
C ALA A 12 -9.25 1.46 -2.88
N LEU A 13 -8.95 2.33 -1.91
CA LEU A 13 -8.03 3.45 -2.12
C LEU A 13 -6.62 2.97 -2.50
N GLY A 14 -6.09 1.97 -1.80
CA GLY A 14 -4.75 1.42 -2.07
C GLY A 14 -4.63 0.81 -3.46
N ALA A 15 -5.63 0.03 -3.88
CA ALA A 15 -5.68 -0.56 -5.21
C ALA A 15 -5.77 0.50 -6.31
N LEU A 16 -6.62 1.52 -6.13
CA LEU A 16 -6.76 2.63 -7.08
C LEU A 16 -5.47 3.45 -7.18
N SER A 17 -4.81 3.74 -6.05
CA SER A 17 -3.52 4.43 -6.04
C SER A 17 -2.44 3.62 -6.74
N ARG A 18 -2.35 2.30 -6.50
CA ARG A 18 -1.43 1.41 -7.21
C ARG A 18 -1.68 1.43 -8.71
N TYR A 19 -2.94 1.32 -9.13
CA TYR A 19 -3.31 1.33 -10.55
C TYR A 19 -2.93 2.65 -11.22
N ALA A 20 -3.33 3.78 -10.64
CA ALA A 20 -3.05 5.11 -11.20
C ALA A 20 -1.55 5.39 -11.29
N LEU A 21 -0.80 5.06 -10.23
CA LEU A 21 0.65 5.24 -10.22
C LEU A 21 1.34 4.30 -11.20
N GLY A 22 0.88 3.06 -11.31
CA GLY A 22 1.38 2.09 -12.27
C GLY A 22 1.27 2.61 -13.70
N VAL A 23 0.07 3.04 -14.11
CA VAL A 23 -0.18 3.63 -15.43
C VAL A 23 0.70 4.85 -15.67
N TRP A 24 0.81 5.75 -14.68
CA TRP A 24 1.60 6.97 -14.81
C TRP A 24 3.11 6.69 -14.99
N ILE A 25 3.68 5.73 -14.26
CA ILE A 25 5.09 5.35 -14.39
C ILE A 25 5.32 4.64 -15.72
N SER A 26 4.48 3.68 -16.10
CA SER A 26 4.60 2.94 -17.36
C SER A 26 4.59 3.87 -18.58
N ASN A 27 3.78 4.93 -18.56
CA ASN A 27 3.74 5.92 -19.64
C ASN A 27 5.04 6.75 -19.77
N LYS A 28 5.88 6.77 -18.73
CA LYS A 28 7.13 7.54 -18.71
C LYS A 28 8.39 6.67 -18.80
N TRP A 29 8.25 5.37 -18.56
CA TRP A 29 9.37 4.46 -18.43
C TRP A 29 9.09 3.14 -19.14
N ASP A 30 9.81 2.92 -20.25
CA ASP A 30 9.69 1.73 -21.10
C ASP A 30 11.05 1.01 -21.28
N GLN A 31 11.92 1.08 -20.28
CA GLN A 31 13.32 0.62 -20.39
C GLN A 31 13.51 -0.84 -19.95
N GLY A 32 12.52 -1.72 -20.18
CA GLY A 32 12.57 -3.16 -19.85
C GLY A 32 12.59 -3.52 -18.36
N PHE A 33 12.91 -2.58 -17.47
CA PHE A 33 12.82 -2.74 -16.02
C PHE A 33 11.41 -2.34 -15.52
N PRO A 34 10.72 -3.16 -14.70
CA PRO A 34 9.37 -2.90 -14.19
C PRO A 34 9.39 -1.84 -13.07
N LEU A 35 9.76 -0.61 -13.42
CA LEU A 35 9.98 0.49 -12.47
C LEU A 35 8.73 0.79 -11.64
N HIS A 36 7.54 0.67 -12.23
CA HIS A 36 6.28 0.84 -11.51
C HIS A 36 6.15 -0.13 -10.34
N THR A 37 6.33 -1.44 -10.60
CA THR A 37 6.19 -2.49 -9.59
C THR A 37 7.25 -2.35 -8.52
N PHE A 38 8.48 -1.98 -8.91
CA PHE A 38 9.57 -1.73 -7.97
C PHE A 38 9.25 -0.55 -7.03
N LEU A 39 8.90 0.62 -7.58
CA LEU A 39 8.64 1.82 -6.79
C LEU A 39 7.42 1.66 -5.88
N ILE A 40 6.34 1.05 -6.38
CA ILE A 40 5.13 0.78 -5.61
C ILE A 40 5.44 -0.12 -4.41
N ASN A 41 6.18 -1.21 -4.63
CA ASN A 41 6.48 -2.14 -3.54
C ASN A 41 7.49 -1.55 -2.54
N ILE A 42 8.57 -0.90 -2.99
CA ILE A 42 9.58 -0.39 -2.07
C ILE A 42 9.05 0.75 -1.21
N THR A 43 8.25 1.65 -1.79
CA THR A 43 7.62 2.74 -1.04
C THR A 43 6.53 2.22 -0.11
N GLY A 44 5.68 1.31 -0.58
CA GLY A 44 4.58 0.75 0.20
C GLY A 44 5.05 -0.09 1.39
N THR A 45 6.05 -0.96 1.18
CA THR A 45 6.60 -1.79 2.26
C THR A 45 7.42 -0.99 3.26
N PHE A 46 8.17 0.03 2.82
CA PHE A 46 8.84 0.97 3.72
C PHE A 46 7.83 1.70 4.61
N LEU A 47 6.77 2.27 4.02
CA LEU A 47 5.70 2.94 4.77
C LEU A 47 4.99 1.98 5.73
N LEU A 48 4.77 0.73 5.32
CA LEU A 48 4.16 -0.27 6.19
C LEU A 48 5.00 -0.55 7.42
N GLY A 49 6.32 -0.77 7.25
CA GLY A 49 7.23 -0.97 8.38
C GLY A 49 7.34 0.26 9.28
N PHE A 50 7.49 1.45 8.69
CA PHE A 50 7.56 2.71 9.43
C PHE A 50 6.29 2.97 10.27
N LEU A 51 5.11 2.85 9.66
CA LEU A 51 3.85 3.08 10.35
C LEU A 51 3.53 1.98 11.36
N HIS A 52 3.98 0.75 11.13
CA HIS A 52 3.84 -0.33 12.10
C HIS A 52 4.54 0.03 13.42
N ILE A 53 5.81 0.44 13.35
CA ILE A 53 6.58 0.87 14.52
C ILE A 53 5.93 2.11 15.15
N LEU A 54 5.55 3.11 14.34
CA LEU A 54 4.95 4.33 14.83
C LEU A 54 3.62 4.08 15.58
N PHE A 55 2.75 3.22 15.05
CA PHE A 55 1.43 2.95 15.63
C PHE A 55 1.44 1.95 16.78
N ILE A 56 2.48 1.13 16.92
CA ILE A 56 2.53 0.10 17.98
C ILE A 56 3.45 0.52 19.10
N GLU A 57 4.61 1.09 18.77
CA GLU A 57 5.66 1.36 19.77
C GLU A 57 5.65 2.81 20.26
N ARG A 58 5.14 3.75 19.46
CA ARG A 58 5.25 5.19 19.76
C ARG A 58 3.91 5.85 20.05
N LEU A 59 2.86 5.51 19.32
CA LEU A 59 1.55 6.14 19.43
C LEU A 59 0.51 5.10 19.83
N ASN A 60 -0.22 5.32 20.92
CA ASN A 60 -1.34 4.44 21.31
C ASN A 60 -2.59 4.75 20.44
N VAL A 61 -2.50 4.48 19.14
CA VAL A 61 -3.54 4.83 18.16
C VAL A 61 -4.66 3.80 18.15
N ASN A 62 -5.86 4.26 17.77
CA ASN A 62 -7.02 3.40 17.61
C ASN A 62 -6.70 2.25 16.62
N PRO A 63 -6.94 0.97 16.99
CA PRO A 63 -6.68 -0.20 16.14
C PRO A 63 -7.28 -0.12 14.73
N LEU A 64 -8.35 0.66 14.53
CA LEU A 64 -8.96 0.89 13.22
C LEU A 64 -7.98 1.51 12.21
N TRP A 65 -7.04 2.36 12.65
CA TRP A 65 -6.03 2.94 11.77
C TRP A 65 -5.05 1.91 11.23
N ARG A 66 -4.64 0.96 12.09
CA ARG A 66 -3.78 -0.17 11.67
C ARG A 66 -4.48 -1.05 10.64
N LEU A 67 -5.78 -1.28 10.80
CA LEU A 67 -6.57 -2.04 9.84
C LEU A 67 -6.78 -1.28 8.52
N GLY A 68 -7.17 -0.01 8.57
CA GLY A 68 -7.44 0.78 7.38
C GLY A 68 -6.19 1.09 6.57
N ILE A 69 -5.11 1.53 7.22
CA ILE A 69 -3.87 1.92 6.54
C ILE A 69 -3.01 0.70 6.26
N GLY A 70 -2.78 -0.17 7.25
CA GLY A 70 -1.88 -1.32 7.12
C GLY A 70 -2.49 -2.42 6.27
N VAL A 71 -3.59 -3.01 6.73
CA VAL A 71 -4.24 -4.15 6.05
C VAL A 71 -4.95 -3.71 4.78
N GLY A 72 -5.71 -2.61 4.83
CA GLY A 72 -6.44 -2.07 3.69
C GLY A 72 -5.51 -1.42 2.66
N PHE A 73 -5.11 -0.17 2.92
CA PHE A 73 -4.42 0.66 1.93
C PHE A 73 -3.07 0.09 1.50
N LEU A 74 -2.12 -0.08 2.42
CA LEU A 74 -0.76 -0.52 2.10
C LEU A 74 -0.72 -1.98 1.63
N GLY A 75 -1.63 -2.82 2.15
CA GLY A 75 -1.81 -4.19 1.68
C GLY A 75 -2.29 -4.26 0.22
N ALA A 76 -3.22 -3.41 -0.19
CA ALA A 76 -3.70 -3.36 -1.57
C ALA A 76 -2.82 -2.51 -2.52
N PHE A 77 -2.06 -1.57 -1.96
CA PHE A 77 -1.10 -0.74 -2.67
C PHE A 77 0.16 -1.51 -3.06
N THR A 78 0.64 -2.42 -2.21
CA THR A 78 1.73 -3.34 -2.57
C THR A 78 1.20 -4.55 -3.34
N THR A 79 2.06 -5.29 -4.05
CA THR A 79 1.62 -6.39 -4.92
C THR A 79 2.71 -7.40 -5.19
N PHE A 80 2.37 -8.69 -5.01
CA PHE A 80 3.20 -9.82 -5.43
C PHE A 80 2.78 -10.37 -6.80
N SER A 81 1.49 -10.36 -7.13
CA SER A 81 0.95 -10.97 -8.37
C SER A 81 1.43 -10.29 -9.67
N THR A 82 1.99 -9.09 -9.56
CA THR A 82 2.58 -8.34 -10.68
C THR A 82 4.09 -8.55 -10.81
N PHE A 83 4.72 -9.36 -9.95
CA PHE A 83 6.07 -9.89 -10.18
C PHE A 83 5.93 -11.11 -11.10
N GLY A 84 6.10 -10.90 -12.41
CA GLY A 84 5.99 -11.93 -13.44
C GLY A 84 6.30 -11.37 -14.81
#